data_AF-Q8H498-F1
#
_entry.id   AF-Q8H498-F1
#
_cell.length_a   1.000
_cell.length_b   1.000
_cell.length_c   1.000
_cell.angle_alpha   90.00
_cell.angle_beta   90.00
_cell.angle_gamma   90.00
#
_symmetry.space_group_name_H-M   'P 1'
#
loop_
_entity.id
_entity.type
_entity.pdbx_description
1 polymer ?
#
loop_
_entity_poly.entity_id
_entity_poly.type
_entity_poly.pdbx_seq_one_letter_code
_entity_poly.pdbx_strand_id
1 'polypeptide(L)'
;MEVKGDREGEERRCIGARERGIERRIRIWASRPAARRSTLVAGERGLSEYARGRPLEEIDLKGREAESDLKELCHTLREVLERIMNVEGAELEILIGLCAQICKVIPEEFVQELEGGQIKKRFMKRLVDALNANMNPGGHCSGIRRVIIELSIYMMECNSHYANCFNELRMMEALSMVEEMPSRAENYTIFLGDVGFMEYSIPLIALVDRAKELMGQQCLQGVSSAN
;
A
#
# COMPACT_ATOMS: atom_id res chain seq x y z
N MET A 1 -17.77 47.73 -14.30
CA MET A 1 -18.82 46.92 -13.66
C MET A 1 -18.61 45.49 -14.12
N GLU A 2 -17.86 44.71 -13.35
CA GLU A 2 -17.64 43.29 -13.64
C GLU A 2 -18.43 42.44 -12.65
N VAL A 3 -19.15 41.47 -13.19
CA VAL A 3 -20.03 40.55 -12.48
C VAL A 3 -19.17 39.61 -11.64
N LYS A 4 -19.21 39.79 -10.32
CA LYS A 4 -18.58 38.87 -9.36
C LYS A 4 -19.42 37.60 -9.30
N GLY A 5 -19.05 36.62 -10.13
CA GLY A 5 -19.69 35.30 -10.19
C GLY A 5 -19.52 34.52 -8.88
N ASP A 6 -20.63 34.02 -8.37
CA ASP A 6 -20.81 33.42 -7.06
C ASP A 6 -20.18 32.01 -6.96
N ARG A 7 -18.86 31.99 -6.77
CA ARG A 7 -18.00 30.78 -6.73
C ARG A 7 -18.38 29.81 -5.61
N GLU A 8 -18.89 30.32 -4.49
CA GLU A 8 -19.28 29.53 -3.32
C GLU A 8 -20.58 28.74 -3.56
N GLY A 9 -21.49 29.27 -4.38
CA GLY A 9 -22.75 28.60 -4.73
C GLY A 9 -22.56 27.38 -5.63
N GLU A 10 -21.50 27.38 -6.45
CA GLU A 10 -21.17 26.28 -7.35
C GLU A 10 -20.41 25.14 -6.64
N GLU A 11 -19.54 25.49 -5.70
CA GLU A 11 -18.82 24.52 -4.86
C GLU A 11 -19.75 23.73 -3.94
N ARG A 12 -20.73 24.40 -3.30
CA ARG A 12 -21.79 23.72 -2.52
C ARG A 12 -22.64 22.79 -3.38
N ARG A 13 -22.84 23.13 -4.66
CA ARG A 13 -23.61 22.31 -5.63
C ARG A 13 -22.83 21.05 -6.02
N CYS A 14 -21.51 21.14 -6.18
CA CYS A 14 -20.61 20.03 -6.46
C CYS A 14 -20.49 19.04 -5.30
N ILE A 15 -20.41 19.54 -4.05
CA ILE A 15 -20.38 18.70 -2.84
C ILE A 15 -21.68 17.90 -2.71
N GLY A 16 -22.84 18.56 -2.83
CA GLY A 16 -24.13 17.89 -2.79
C GLY A 16 -24.34 16.86 -3.91
N ALA A 17 -23.70 17.03 -5.07
CA ALA A 17 -23.75 16.05 -6.17
C ALA A 17 -22.93 14.79 -5.87
N ARG A 18 -21.78 14.92 -5.19
CA ARG A 18 -20.93 13.82 -4.76
C ARG A 18 -21.56 12.99 -3.64
N GLU A 19 -22.17 13.62 -2.65
CA GLU A 19 -22.85 12.94 -1.54
C GLU A 19 -24.03 12.09 -2.05
N ARG A 20 -24.83 12.64 -2.97
CA ARG A 20 -25.91 11.89 -3.65
C ARG A 20 -25.40 10.71 -4.48
N GLY A 21 -24.14 10.73 -4.93
CA GLY A 21 -23.50 9.61 -5.62
C GLY A 21 -23.14 8.47 -4.66
N ILE A 22 -22.63 8.81 -3.49
CA ILE A 22 -22.22 7.85 -2.45
C ILE A 22 -23.45 7.18 -1.83
N GLU A 23 -24.48 7.94 -1.47
CA GLU A 23 -25.72 7.37 -0.91
C GLU A 23 -26.42 6.41 -1.88
N ARG A 24 -26.40 6.72 -3.19
CA ARG A 24 -26.94 5.81 -4.21
C ARG A 24 -26.17 4.50 -4.27
N ARG A 25 -24.84 4.52 -4.15
CA ARG A 25 -24.00 3.31 -4.13
C ARG A 25 -24.24 2.47 -2.88
N ILE A 26 -24.39 3.09 -1.71
CA ILE A 26 -24.73 2.41 -0.45
C ILE A 26 -26.12 1.77 -0.55
N ARG A 27 -27.10 2.49 -1.08
CA ARG A 27 -28.47 1.97 -1.26
C ARG A 27 -28.51 0.81 -2.26
N ILE A 28 -27.77 0.89 -3.36
CA ILE A 28 -27.61 -0.21 -4.33
C ILE A 28 -26.97 -1.45 -3.68
N TRP A 29 -25.95 -1.24 -2.84
CA TRP A 29 -25.30 -2.32 -2.09
C TRP A 29 -26.24 -2.97 -1.06
N ALA A 30 -27.02 -2.16 -0.34
CA ALA A 30 -27.97 -2.61 0.68
C ALA A 30 -29.16 -3.40 0.10
N SER A 31 -29.61 -3.06 -1.12
CA SER A 31 -30.73 -3.70 -1.82
C SER A 31 -30.38 -5.04 -2.49
N ARG A 32 -29.14 -5.53 -2.39
CA ARG A 32 -28.76 -6.83 -2.96
C ARG A 32 -29.27 -8.01 -2.12
N PRO A 33 -29.77 -9.11 -2.73
CA PRO A 33 -30.23 -10.29 -2.00
C PRO A 33 -29.15 -10.88 -1.09
N ALA A 34 -29.54 -11.36 0.09
CA ALA A 34 -28.64 -11.87 1.14
C ALA A 34 -27.69 -13.01 0.66
N ALA A 35 -28.06 -13.74 -0.40
CA ALA A 35 -27.23 -14.78 -1.01
C ALA A 35 -25.89 -14.28 -1.62
N ARG A 36 -25.68 -12.96 -1.77
CA ARG A 36 -24.38 -12.37 -2.17
C ARG A 36 -23.60 -11.73 -1.02
N ARG A 37 -24.03 -11.94 0.23
CA ARG A 37 -23.33 -11.43 1.44
C ARG A 37 -22.59 -12.52 2.22
N SER A 38 -22.84 -13.81 1.95
CA SER A 38 -22.13 -14.94 2.57
C SER A 38 -21.74 -15.97 1.52
N THR A 39 -20.48 -15.93 1.09
CA THR A 39 -19.77 -17.13 0.62
C THR A 39 -18.35 -17.10 1.17
N LEU A 40 -18.26 -17.32 2.48
CA LEU A 40 -17.10 -17.90 3.12
C LEU A 40 -17.65 -18.79 4.24
N VAL A 41 -17.31 -20.08 4.15
CA VAL A 41 -17.60 -21.18 5.09
C VAL A 41 -18.99 -21.83 4.99
N ALA A 42 -19.10 -22.87 4.17
CA ALA A 42 -19.60 -24.21 4.53
C ALA A 42 -19.80 -25.11 3.29
N GLY A 43 -19.19 -26.30 3.30
CA GLY A 43 -19.73 -27.47 2.61
C GLY A 43 -18.97 -27.97 1.38
N GLU A 44 -17.85 -28.66 1.58
CA GLU A 44 -17.44 -29.74 0.70
C GLU A 44 -18.55 -30.80 0.66
N ARG A 45 -19.38 -30.77 -0.39
CA ARG A 45 -20.12 -31.87 -1.02
C ARG A 45 -21.17 -31.26 -1.96
N GLY A 46 -20.85 -31.20 -3.25
CA GLY A 46 -21.79 -30.73 -4.27
C GLY A 46 -21.18 -30.07 -5.51
N LEU A 47 -19.93 -30.37 -5.87
CA LEU A 47 -19.30 -29.86 -7.10
C LEU A 47 -19.59 -30.76 -8.32
N SER A 48 -20.86 -31.03 -8.65
CA SER A 48 -21.15 -31.83 -9.85
C SER A 48 -22.19 -31.30 -10.82
N GLU A 49 -23.03 -30.30 -10.49
CA GLU A 49 -24.09 -29.92 -11.45
C GLU A 49 -24.32 -28.41 -11.68
N TYR A 50 -23.56 -27.52 -11.04
CA TYR A 50 -23.77 -26.07 -11.23
C TYR A 50 -22.86 -25.40 -12.27
N ALA A 51 -21.93 -26.16 -12.88
CA ALA A 51 -20.97 -25.63 -13.86
C ALA A 51 -21.35 -25.91 -15.33
N ARG A 52 -22.63 -26.23 -15.63
CA ARG A 52 -23.06 -26.67 -16.97
C ARG A 52 -23.64 -25.57 -17.89
N GLY A 53 -23.52 -24.29 -17.53
CA GLY A 53 -24.20 -23.22 -18.26
C GLY A 53 -23.45 -21.90 -18.45
N ARG A 54 -22.15 -21.81 -18.12
CA ARG A 54 -21.35 -20.62 -18.46
C ARG A 54 -20.65 -20.87 -19.80
N PRO A 55 -20.85 -20.02 -20.81
CA PRO A 55 -20.12 -20.14 -22.08
C PRO A 55 -18.62 -20.12 -21.82
N LEU A 56 -17.89 -21.09 -22.37
CA LEU A 56 -16.42 -21.18 -22.27
C LEU A 56 -15.74 -19.88 -22.74
N GLU A 57 -16.37 -19.15 -23.67
CA GLU A 57 -15.92 -17.85 -24.18
C GLU A 57 -15.90 -16.74 -23.11
N GLU A 58 -16.84 -16.73 -22.16
CA GLU A 58 -16.90 -15.71 -21.09
C GLU A 58 -15.80 -15.94 -20.03
N ILE A 59 -15.34 -17.19 -19.88
CA ILE A 59 -14.22 -17.56 -19.00
C ILE A 59 -12.88 -17.19 -19.67
N ASP A 60 -12.75 -17.40 -20.98
CA ASP A 60 -11.57 -17.01 -21.78
C ASP A 60 -11.42 -15.48 -21.89
N LEU A 61 -12.51 -14.74 -22.16
CA LEU A 61 -12.50 -13.27 -22.20
C LEU A 61 -12.08 -12.66 -20.86
N LYS A 62 -12.65 -13.15 -19.75
CA LYS A 62 -12.31 -12.67 -18.41
C LYS A 62 -10.88 -13.04 -17.99
N GLY A 63 -10.37 -14.18 -18.47
CA GLY A 63 -8.97 -14.57 -18.29
C GLY A 63 -8.01 -13.65 -19.05
N ARG A 64 -8.35 -13.28 -20.29
CA ARG A 64 -7.54 -12.36 -21.12
C ARG A 64 -7.53 -10.93 -20.60
N GLU A 65 -8.66 -10.43 -20.08
CA GLU A 65 -8.73 -9.11 -19.42
C GLU A 65 -7.83 -9.09 -18.19
N ALA A 66 -7.91 -10.10 -17.31
CA ALA A 66 -7.06 -10.19 -16.13
C ALA A 66 -5.56 -10.30 -16.48
N GLU A 67 -5.22 -11.00 -17.56
CA GLU A 67 -3.84 -11.10 -18.04
C GLU A 67 -3.32 -9.75 -18.60
N SER A 68 -4.19 -8.98 -19.26
CA SER A 68 -3.86 -7.63 -19.75
C SER A 68 -3.64 -6.66 -18.58
N ASP A 69 -4.56 -6.66 -17.60
CA ASP A 69 -4.47 -5.83 -16.41
C ASP A 69 -3.21 -6.14 -15.61
N LEU A 70 -2.85 -7.42 -15.47
CA LEU A 70 -1.62 -7.86 -14.82
C LEU A 70 -0.37 -7.34 -15.55
N LYS A 71 -0.34 -7.42 -16.88
CA LYS A 71 0.77 -6.88 -17.68
C LYS A 71 0.94 -5.38 -17.50
N GLU A 72 -0.17 -4.64 -17.45
CA GLU A 72 -0.16 -3.19 -17.21
C GLU A 72 0.34 -2.85 -15.79
N LEU A 73 -0.07 -3.62 -14.78
CA LEU A 73 0.44 -3.49 -13.41
C LEU A 73 1.94 -3.80 -13.31
N CYS A 74 2.43 -4.85 -13.95
CA CYS A 74 3.86 -5.16 -14.00
C CYS A 74 4.67 -4.08 -14.71
N HIS A 75 4.14 -3.52 -15.80
CA HIS A 75 4.78 -2.41 -16.51
C HIS A 75 4.86 -1.17 -15.60
N THR A 76 3.74 -0.83 -14.96
CA THR A 76 3.65 0.28 -14.01
C THR A 76 4.59 0.08 -12.83
N LEU A 77 4.71 -1.15 -12.31
CA LEU A 77 5.63 -1.48 -11.22
C LEU A 77 7.07 -1.13 -11.60
N ARG A 78 7.52 -1.54 -12.80
CA ARG A 78 8.88 -1.25 -13.27
C ARG A 78 9.14 0.25 -13.34
N GLU A 79 8.23 1.01 -13.93
CA GLU A 79 8.35 2.47 -14.00
C GLU A 79 8.40 3.11 -12.61
N VAL A 80 7.53 2.67 -11.69
CA VAL A 80 7.50 3.18 -10.32
C VAL A 80 8.80 2.88 -9.59
N LEU A 81 9.33 1.66 -9.68
CA LEU A 81 10.59 1.26 -9.04
C LEU A 81 11.77 2.11 -9.56
N GLU A 82 11.87 2.32 -10.87
CA GLU A 82 12.92 3.14 -11.47
C GLU A 82 12.80 4.62 -11.05
N ARG A 83 11.57 5.13 -10.97
CA ARG A 83 11.32 6.54 -10.65
C ARG A 83 11.58 6.85 -9.17
N ILE A 84 11.25 5.93 -8.25
CA ILE A 84 11.55 6.04 -6.81
C ILE A 84 13.05 6.27 -6.54
N MET A 85 13.92 5.73 -7.40
CA MET A 85 15.37 5.91 -7.25
C MET A 85 15.82 7.37 -7.39
N ASN A 86 15.02 8.24 -8.02
CA ASN A 86 15.46 9.56 -8.46
C ASN A 86 14.59 10.73 -7.98
N VAL A 87 13.42 10.48 -7.39
CA VAL A 87 12.51 11.54 -6.89
C VAL A 87 12.67 11.75 -5.39
N GLU A 88 12.25 12.92 -4.89
CA GLU A 88 12.24 13.28 -3.46
C GLU A 88 10.89 13.92 -3.06
N GLY A 89 10.67 14.12 -1.76
CA GLY A 89 9.51 14.85 -1.24
C GLY A 89 8.16 14.17 -1.53
N ALA A 90 7.13 14.96 -1.82
CA ALA A 90 5.76 14.45 -2.00
C ALA A 90 5.64 13.44 -3.16
N GLU A 91 6.44 13.59 -4.23
CA GLU A 91 6.43 12.63 -5.33
C GLU A 91 6.98 11.26 -4.90
N LEU A 92 8.02 11.25 -4.07
CA LEU A 92 8.55 10.02 -3.47
C LEU A 92 7.50 9.35 -2.57
N GLU A 93 6.81 10.13 -1.73
CA GLU A 93 5.73 9.61 -0.86
C GLU A 93 4.65 8.91 -1.67
N ILE A 94 4.16 9.56 -2.74
CA ILE A 94 3.11 9.04 -3.62
C ILE A 94 3.58 7.76 -4.31
N LEU A 95 4.80 7.75 -4.86
CA LEU A 95 5.31 6.60 -5.59
C LEU A 95 5.58 5.40 -4.68
N ILE A 96 6.11 5.60 -3.46
CA ILE A 96 6.27 4.52 -2.48
C ILE A 96 4.90 3.99 -2.04
N GLY A 97 3.94 4.89 -1.79
CA GLY A 97 2.57 4.50 -1.46
C GLY A 97 1.92 3.66 -2.58
N LEU A 98 2.07 4.07 -3.84
CA LEU A 98 1.61 3.31 -5.00
C LEU A 98 2.32 1.95 -5.10
N CYS A 99 3.64 1.94 -4.92
CA CYS A 99 4.44 0.71 -4.92
C CYS A 99 3.93 -0.28 -3.87
N ALA A 100 3.62 0.17 -2.65
CA ALA A 100 3.04 -0.66 -1.60
C ALA A 100 1.66 -1.22 -1.97
N GLN A 101 0.82 -0.45 -2.69
CA GLN A 101 -0.47 -0.97 -3.18
C GLN A 101 -0.28 -2.01 -4.28
N ILE A 102 0.61 -1.77 -5.23
CA ILE A 102 0.92 -2.74 -6.30
C ILE A 102 1.45 -4.04 -5.68
N CYS A 103 2.37 -3.93 -4.72
CA CYS A 103 2.94 -5.05 -3.98
C CYS A 103 1.86 -5.92 -3.32
N LYS A 104 0.80 -5.29 -2.78
CA LYS A 104 -0.38 -5.96 -2.19
C LYS A 104 -1.26 -6.69 -3.20
N VAL A 105 -1.34 -6.18 -4.43
CA VAL A 105 -2.20 -6.74 -5.47
C VAL A 105 -1.51 -7.86 -6.24
N ILE A 106 -0.20 -7.72 -6.49
CA ILE A 106 0.62 -8.66 -7.29
C ILE A 106 1.95 -9.01 -6.58
N PRO A 107 1.91 -9.69 -5.42
CA PRO A 107 3.11 -9.96 -4.63
C PRO A 107 4.14 -10.83 -5.35
N GLU A 108 3.70 -11.83 -6.11
CA GLU A 108 4.60 -12.74 -6.83
C GLU A 108 5.39 -12.00 -7.90
N GLU A 109 4.72 -11.21 -8.73
CA GLU A 109 5.34 -10.40 -9.77
C GLU A 109 6.24 -9.31 -9.18
N PHE A 110 5.86 -8.75 -8.03
CA PHE A 110 6.71 -7.79 -7.33
C PHE A 110 8.05 -8.39 -6.91
N VAL A 111 8.02 -9.58 -6.29
CA VAL A 111 9.25 -10.30 -5.90
C VAL A 111 10.07 -10.63 -7.13
N GLN A 112 9.44 -11.11 -8.20
CA GLN A 112 10.13 -11.42 -9.46
C GLN A 112 10.80 -10.20 -10.08
N GLU A 113 10.15 -9.05 -10.11
CA GLU A 113 10.70 -7.82 -10.68
C GLU A 113 11.89 -7.30 -9.85
N LEU A 114 11.81 -7.36 -8.51
CA LEU A 114 12.91 -6.96 -7.63
C LEU A 114 14.14 -7.88 -7.76
N GLU A 115 13.93 -9.20 -7.83
CA GLU A 115 15.00 -10.21 -7.90
C GLU A 115 15.59 -10.30 -9.32
N GLY A 116 14.75 -10.26 -10.35
CA GLY A 116 15.15 -10.33 -11.76
C GLY A 116 15.89 -9.07 -12.24
N GLY A 117 15.56 -7.90 -11.69
CA GLY A 117 16.09 -6.61 -12.14
C GLY A 117 17.43 -6.15 -11.54
N GLN A 118 18.06 -6.93 -10.65
CA GLN A 118 19.29 -6.52 -9.91
C GLN A 118 19.14 -5.16 -9.20
N ILE A 119 17.89 -4.74 -8.92
CA ILE A 119 17.56 -3.45 -8.31
C ILE A 119 17.31 -3.59 -6.81
N LYS A 120 16.93 -4.79 -6.33
CA LYS A 120 16.62 -5.08 -4.91
C LYS A 120 17.48 -4.33 -3.91
N LYS A 121 18.81 -4.56 -3.91
CA LYS A 121 19.70 -3.95 -2.92
C LYS A 121 19.74 -2.42 -3.02
N ARG A 122 19.70 -1.88 -4.24
CA ARG A 122 19.68 -0.43 -4.49
C ARG A 122 18.36 0.19 -4.04
N PHE A 123 17.24 -0.47 -4.35
CA PHE A 123 15.91 -0.06 -3.94
C PHE A 123 15.75 -0.06 -2.42
N MET A 124 16.13 -1.16 -1.75
CA MET A 124 16.07 -1.24 -0.29
C MET A 124 16.96 -0.18 0.37
N LYS A 125 18.18 0.03 -0.15
CA LYS A 125 19.05 1.10 0.33
C LYS A 125 18.40 2.48 0.14
N ARG A 126 17.75 2.72 -1.00
CA ARG A 126 17.02 3.96 -1.28
C ARG A 126 15.92 4.21 -0.24
N LEU A 127 15.17 3.17 0.15
CA LEU A 127 14.16 3.29 1.22
C LEU A 127 14.78 3.69 2.56
N VAL A 128 15.89 3.06 2.96
CA VAL A 128 16.57 3.38 4.22
C VAL A 128 17.17 4.80 4.19
N ASP A 129 17.81 5.17 3.07
CA ASP A 129 18.36 6.51 2.88
C ASP A 129 17.26 7.58 2.96
N ALA A 130 16.11 7.35 2.30
CA ALA A 130 14.96 8.24 2.35
C ALA A 130 14.35 8.33 3.75
N LEU A 131 14.28 7.23 4.50
CA LEU A 131 13.82 7.24 5.88
C LEU A 131 14.72 8.13 6.74
N ASN A 132 16.05 7.95 6.63
CA ASN A 132 17.06 8.74 7.35
C ASN A 132 17.03 10.22 6.97
N ALA A 133 16.82 10.55 5.69
CA ALA A 133 16.69 11.92 5.24
C ALA A 133 15.45 12.63 5.81
N ASN A 134 14.44 11.86 6.25
CA ASN A 134 13.16 12.38 6.75
C ASN A 134 13.00 12.20 8.27
N MET A 135 14.10 12.09 9.05
CA MET A 135 14.03 11.90 10.51
C MET A 135 13.38 13.07 11.27
N ASN A 136 13.51 14.29 10.75
CA ASN A 136 12.71 15.41 11.20
C ASN A 136 11.60 15.64 10.16
N PRO A 137 10.33 15.28 10.46
CA PRO A 137 9.26 15.41 9.49
C PRO A 137 8.91 16.89 9.38
N GLY A 138 9.44 17.58 8.37
CA GLY A 138 8.97 18.91 8.02
C GLY A 138 7.47 18.88 7.71
N GLY A 139 6.76 19.97 7.96
CA GLY A 139 5.28 20.03 7.92
C GLY A 139 4.59 19.69 6.58
N HIS A 140 5.34 19.36 5.51
CA HIS A 140 4.80 19.06 4.18
C HIS A 140 5.14 17.66 3.65
N CYS A 141 5.83 16.78 4.41
CA CYS A 141 6.18 15.42 3.98
C CYS A 141 6.18 14.40 5.13
N SER A 142 5.22 14.50 6.06
CA SER A 142 5.13 13.58 7.20
C SER A 142 4.82 12.12 6.79
N GLY A 143 4.22 11.89 5.62
CA GLY A 143 3.83 10.54 5.20
C GLY A 143 4.99 9.68 4.68
N ILE A 144 6.13 10.26 4.28
CA ILE A 144 7.27 9.52 3.70
C ILE A 144 7.71 8.37 4.62
N ARG A 145 7.91 8.65 5.91
CA ARG A 145 8.34 7.63 6.87
C ARG A 145 7.34 6.51 6.99
N ARG A 146 6.05 6.84 7.07
CA ARG A 146 4.97 5.86 7.12
C ARG A 146 4.99 4.95 5.91
N VAL A 147 4.96 5.49 4.68
CA VAL A 147 4.88 4.66 3.48
C VAL A 147 6.12 3.79 3.29
N ILE A 148 7.31 4.26 3.71
CA ILE A 148 8.54 3.45 3.72
C ILE A 148 8.41 2.28 4.69
N ILE A 149 7.94 2.53 5.91
CA ILE A 149 7.81 1.49 6.94
C ILE A 149 6.75 0.47 6.52
N GLU A 150 5.60 0.91 6.00
CA GLU A 150 4.54 0.03 5.49
C GLU A 150 5.03 -0.85 4.34
N LEU A 151 5.75 -0.28 3.36
CA LEU A 151 6.33 -1.06 2.27
C LEU A 151 7.36 -2.07 2.78
N SER A 152 8.20 -1.67 3.74
CA SER A 152 9.25 -2.54 4.30
C SER A 152 8.66 -3.72 5.07
N ILE A 153 7.60 -3.49 5.87
CA ILE A 153 6.85 -4.57 6.53
C ILE A 153 6.31 -5.53 5.49
N TYR A 154 5.63 -5.01 4.47
CA TYR A 154 5.04 -5.86 3.45
C TYR A 154 6.09 -6.70 2.72
N MET A 155 7.23 -6.11 2.35
CA MET A 155 8.35 -6.85 1.77
C MET A 155 8.77 -8.00 2.68
N MET A 156 9.02 -7.74 3.97
CA MET A 156 9.44 -8.77 4.93
C MET A 156 8.37 -9.85 5.18
N GLU A 157 7.09 -9.50 5.07
CA GLU A 157 5.98 -10.46 5.17
C GLU A 157 5.86 -11.34 3.92
N CYS A 158 6.15 -10.80 2.73
CA CYS A 158 6.21 -11.60 1.49
C CYS A 158 7.40 -12.55 1.47
N ASN A 159 8.57 -12.09 1.91
CA ASN A 159 9.77 -12.90 1.97
C ASN A 159 10.65 -12.46 3.14
N SER A 160 10.80 -13.35 4.11
CA SER A 160 11.56 -13.09 5.33
C SER A 160 13.01 -12.70 5.02
N HIS A 161 13.64 -13.18 3.94
CA HIS A 161 15.02 -12.83 3.59
C HIS A 161 15.26 -11.32 3.45
N TYR A 162 14.23 -10.52 3.14
CA TYR A 162 14.38 -9.06 3.09
C TYR A 162 14.72 -8.46 4.47
N ALA A 163 14.35 -9.09 5.58
CA ALA A 163 14.68 -8.57 6.90
C ALA A 163 16.20 -8.60 7.15
N ASN A 164 16.91 -9.63 6.69
CA ASN A 164 18.39 -9.66 6.76
C ASN A 164 19.01 -8.54 5.92
N CYS A 165 18.52 -8.34 4.69
CA CYS A 165 19.01 -7.25 3.85
C CYS A 165 18.73 -5.86 4.48
N PHE A 166 17.58 -5.65 5.12
CA PHE A 166 17.29 -4.42 5.83
C PHE A 166 18.17 -4.23 7.08
N ASN A 167 18.45 -5.31 7.82
CA ASN A 167 19.39 -5.29 8.95
C ASN A 167 20.81 -4.91 8.49
N GLU A 168 21.31 -5.50 7.40
CA GLU A 168 22.61 -5.13 6.81
C GLU A 168 22.67 -3.66 6.39
N LEU A 169 21.54 -3.10 5.98
CA LEU A 169 21.39 -1.68 5.61
C LEU A 169 21.13 -0.76 6.81
N ARG A 170 21.16 -1.28 8.04
CA ARG A 170 20.94 -0.50 9.28
C ARG A 170 19.54 0.11 9.41
N MET A 171 18.54 -0.57 8.86
CA MET A 171 17.13 -0.18 8.98
C MET A 171 16.65 -0.18 10.44
N MET A 172 17.17 -1.09 11.28
CA MET A 172 16.78 -1.18 12.68
C MET A 172 17.12 0.09 13.46
N GLU A 173 18.30 0.68 13.23
CA GLU A 173 18.68 1.96 13.83
C GLU A 173 17.84 3.11 13.29
N ALA A 174 17.54 3.12 11.99
CA ALA A 174 16.65 4.13 11.40
C ALA A 174 15.25 4.08 12.07
N LEU A 175 14.69 2.89 12.25
CA LEU A 175 13.41 2.71 12.95
C LEU A 175 13.45 3.17 14.41
N SER A 176 14.55 2.94 15.14
CA SER A 176 14.71 3.43 16.51
C SER A 176 14.69 4.95 16.58
N MET A 177 15.29 5.64 15.62
CA MET A 177 15.20 7.10 15.56
C MET A 177 13.77 7.60 15.28
N VAL A 178 13.00 6.88 14.47
CA VAL A 178 11.58 7.21 14.24
C VAL A 178 10.74 7.01 15.50
N GLU A 179 11.01 5.95 16.26
CA GLU A 179 10.37 5.70 17.56
C GLU A 179 10.69 6.81 18.58
N GLU A 180 11.92 7.33 18.60
CA GLU A 180 12.34 8.42 19.49
C GLU A 180 11.75 9.79 19.07
N MET A 181 11.43 9.98 17.79
CA MET A 181 10.95 11.26 17.23
C MET A 181 9.59 11.13 16.52
N PRO A 182 8.52 10.71 17.23
CA PRO A 182 7.21 10.56 16.63
C PRO A 182 6.61 11.93 16.31
N SER A 183 5.95 12.04 15.15
CA SER A 183 5.12 13.20 14.83
C SER A 183 3.66 12.79 14.72
N ARG A 184 2.78 13.55 15.38
CA ARG A 184 1.33 13.34 15.28
C ARG A 184 0.82 13.45 13.84
N ALA A 185 1.50 14.23 13.00
CA ALA A 185 1.11 14.41 11.61
C ALA A 185 1.15 13.10 10.80
N GLU A 186 1.97 12.14 11.21
CA GLU A 186 2.18 10.88 10.51
C GLU A 186 1.04 9.88 10.74
N ASN A 187 0.11 10.21 11.63
CA ASN A 187 -1.09 9.43 11.85
C ASN A 187 -2.26 9.91 11.00
N TYR A 188 -2.13 10.98 10.21
CA TYR A 188 -3.21 11.50 9.36
C TYR A 188 -2.87 11.41 7.88
N THR A 189 -3.87 11.08 7.05
CA THR A 189 -3.69 11.00 5.60
C THR A 189 -3.92 12.33 4.89
N ILE A 190 -4.71 13.24 5.46
CA ILE A 190 -5.09 14.51 4.82
C ILE A 190 -4.84 15.67 5.77
N PHE A 191 -4.31 16.78 5.25
CA PHE A 191 -4.12 18.02 6.00
C PHE A 191 -4.88 19.18 5.36
N LEU A 192 -5.46 20.03 6.20
CA LEU A 192 -5.94 21.37 5.83
C LEU A 192 -5.26 22.38 6.74
N GLY A 193 -4.19 23.02 6.26
CA GLY A 193 -3.31 23.84 7.09
C GLY A 193 -2.50 22.95 8.05
N ASP A 194 -2.61 23.23 9.35
CA ASP A 194 -1.99 22.46 10.43
C ASP A 194 -2.92 21.40 11.04
N VAL A 195 -4.15 21.27 10.53
CA VAL A 195 -5.16 20.32 11.01
C VAL A 195 -5.12 19.04 10.19
N GLY A 196 -4.85 17.91 10.85
CA GLY A 196 -4.90 16.57 10.28
C GLY A 196 -6.32 15.96 10.28
N PHE A 197 -6.66 15.28 9.21
CA PHE A 197 -7.91 14.56 8.97
C PHE A 197 -7.63 13.15 8.48
N MET A 198 -8.62 12.26 8.64
CA MET A 198 -8.53 10.86 8.26
C MET A 198 -7.35 10.17 8.94
N GLU A 199 -7.49 9.91 10.24
CA GLU A 199 -6.48 9.19 11.00
C GLU A 199 -6.36 7.76 10.49
N TYR A 200 -5.12 7.29 10.34
CA TYR A 200 -4.83 5.89 10.07
C TYR A 200 -5.31 5.02 11.24
N SER A 201 -5.88 3.87 10.94
CA SER A 201 -6.33 2.90 11.95
C SER A 201 -5.16 2.29 12.74
N ILE A 202 -3.97 2.27 12.17
CA ILE A 202 -2.74 1.80 12.79
C ILE A 202 -1.80 3.01 12.97
N PRO A 203 -1.43 3.39 14.20
CA PRO A 203 -0.51 4.49 14.43
C PRO A 203 0.91 4.13 13.96
N LEU A 204 1.72 5.14 13.63
CA LEU A 204 3.07 4.92 13.09
C LEU A 204 3.93 4.05 14.01
N ILE A 205 3.84 4.27 15.32
CA ILE A 205 4.63 3.52 16.31
C ILE A 205 4.36 2.01 16.25
N ALA A 206 3.10 1.60 16.03
CA ALA A 206 2.75 0.19 15.90
C ALA A 206 3.34 -0.43 14.62
N LEU A 207 3.52 0.37 13.55
CA LEU A 207 4.24 -0.08 12.36
C LEU A 207 5.73 -0.23 12.66
N VAL A 208 6.33 0.71 13.40
CA VAL A 208 7.74 0.61 13.82
C VAL A 208 7.98 -0.67 14.63
N ASP A 209 7.12 -0.95 15.63
CA ASP A 209 7.18 -2.16 16.45
C ASP A 209 7.11 -3.42 15.58
N ARG A 210 6.14 -3.47 14.66
CA ARG A 210 5.97 -4.60 13.74
C ARG A 210 7.18 -4.80 12.83
N ALA A 211 7.75 -3.72 12.28
CA ALA A 211 8.93 -3.80 11.44
C ALA A 211 10.15 -4.31 12.21
N LYS A 212 10.34 -3.84 13.45
CA LYS A 212 11.41 -4.32 14.34
C LYS A 212 11.22 -5.79 14.72
N GLU A 213 10.00 -6.22 14.99
CA GLU A 213 9.66 -7.61 15.28
C GLU A 213 10.07 -8.53 14.13
N LEU A 214 9.67 -8.20 12.90
CA LEU A 214 10.00 -8.97 11.69
C LEU A 214 11.51 -9.09 11.47
N MET A 215 12.27 -8.04 11.77
CA MET A 215 13.74 -8.05 11.69
C MET A 215 14.40 -8.82 12.85
N GLY A 216 13.79 -8.85 14.03
CA GLY A 216 14.29 -9.57 15.21
C GLY A 216 14.04 -11.08 15.17
N GLN A 217 12.94 -11.53 14.55
CA GLN A 217 12.56 -12.96 14.45
C GLN A 217 13.64 -13.85 13.79
N GLN A 218 14.48 -13.29 12.91
CA GLN A 218 15.53 -14.04 12.21
C GLN A 218 16.82 -14.22 13.01
N CYS A 219 17.06 -13.40 14.05
CA CYS A 219 18.16 -13.63 14.99
C CYS A 219 17.97 -14.95 15.75
N LEU A 220 16.72 -15.35 16.01
CA LEU A 220 16.39 -16.60 16.71
C LEU A 220 16.42 -17.84 15.81
N GLN A 221 16.18 -17.70 14.50
CA GLN A 221 16.20 -18.82 13.55
C GLN A 221 17.63 -19.26 13.19
N GLY A 222 18.63 -18.37 13.25
CA GLY A 222 20.03 -18.72 13.04
C GLY A 222 20.65 -19.55 14.18
N VAL A 223 20.05 -19.54 15.38
CA VAL A 223 20.55 -20.29 16.54
C VAL A 223 20.03 -21.74 16.55
N SER A 224 18.89 -22.01 15.90
CA SER A 224 18.25 -23.34 15.94
C SER A 224 18.76 -24.34 14.89
N SER A 225 19.60 -23.91 13.94
CA SER A 225 20.16 -24.78 12.89
C SER A 225 21.55 -25.35 13.20
N ALA A 226 22.05 -25.15 14.43
CA ALA A 226 23.40 -25.54 14.85
C ALA A 226 23.44 -26.61 15.97
N ASN A 227 22.33 -27.31 16.23
CA ASN A 227 22.28 -28.43 17.18
C ASN A 227 21.98 -29.77 16.50
#